data_AF-A0A5C6AWY3-F1
#
_entry.id   AF-A0A5C6AWY3-F1
#
_cell.length_a   1.000
_cell.length_b   1.000
_cell.length_c   1.000
_cell.angle_alpha   90.00
_cell.angle_beta   90.00
_cell.angle_gamma   90.00
#
_symmetry.space_group_name_H-M   'P 1'
#
loop_
_entity.id
_entity.type
_entity.pdbx_description
1 polymer ?
#
loop_
_entity_poly.entity_id
_entity_poly.type
_entity_poly.pdbx_seq_one_letter_code
_entity_poly.pdbx_strand_id
1 'polypeptide(L)'
;MRSASRQNSNRQSSPRRNGVAAVELAICLPVLVTLMLATIEACTMYHVQQTLKITAYEGARVGTVPGATSTNVEFQCGNILDDHGVSGYAITMDPADPSTLGEGDYLTVTASAAFADNALIGGWFYQGMTLSRSVALRND
;
A
#
# COMPACT_ATOMS: atom_id res chain seq x y z
N MET A 1 27.02 -82.70 5.85
CA MET A 1 27.06 -81.34 5.26
C MET A 1 25.66 -80.98 4.77
N ARG A 2 24.91 -80.15 5.50
CA ARG A 2 23.58 -79.67 5.10
C ARG A 2 23.67 -78.19 4.74
N SER A 3 23.19 -77.88 3.55
CA SER A 3 23.22 -76.58 2.88
C SER A 3 22.50 -75.50 3.70
N ALA A 4 23.15 -74.36 3.91
CA ALA A 4 22.54 -73.18 4.50
C ALA A 4 21.71 -72.44 3.44
N SER A 5 20.40 -72.41 3.61
CA SER A 5 19.48 -71.60 2.81
C SER A 5 19.64 -70.12 3.17
N ARG A 6 20.19 -69.32 2.25
CA ARG A 6 20.16 -67.85 2.34
C ARG A 6 18.74 -67.36 2.07
N GLN A 7 18.03 -66.93 3.11
CA GLN A 7 16.79 -66.15 2.94
C GLN A 7 17.16 -64.75 2.46
N ASN A 8 16.86 -64.47 1.20
CA ASN A 8 16.94 -63.14 0.61
C ASN A 8 15.70 -62.35 1.08
N SER A 9 15.85 -61.54 2.13
CA SER A 9 14.81 -60.63 2.59
C SER A 9 14.64 -59.51 1.57
N ASN A 10 13.64 -59.69 0.71
CA ASN A 10 13.22 -58.72 -0.28
C ASN A 10 12.72 -57.46 0.46
N ARG A 11 13.60 -56.46 0.63
CA ARG A 11 13.24 -55.13 1.13
C ARG A 11 12.33 -54.47 0.11
N GLN A 12 11.02 -54.70 0.22
CA GLN A 12 10.01 -53.93 -0.48
C GLN A 12 10.15 -52.47 -0.04
N SER A 13 10.77 -51.65 -0.89
CA SER A 13 10.84 -50.21 -0.71
C SER A 13 9.43 -49.64 -0.83
N SER A 14 8.91 -49.09 0.27
CA SER A 14 7.62 -48.39 0.30
C SER A 14 7.56 -47.30 -0.78
N PRO A 15 6.41 -47.09 -1.44
CA PRO A 15 6.30 -46.24 -2.62
C PRO A 15 6.59 -44.78 -2.31
N ARG A 16 7.19 -44.11 -3.29
CA ARG A 16 7.69 -42.73 -3.36
C ARG A 16 6.61 -41.64 -3.20
N ARG A 17 5.79 -41.69 -2.15
CA ARG A 17 4.68 -40.72 -1.92
C ARG A 17 5.18 -39.28 -1.76
N ASN A 18 6.40 -39.09 -1.28
CA ASN A 18 7.00 -37.77 -1.08
C ASN A 18 7.30 -37.04 -2.40
N GLY A 19 7.55 -37.76 -3.50
CA GLY A 19 7.84 -37.15 -4.80
C GLY A 19 6.62 -36.47 -5.42
N VAL A 20 5.43 -37.04 -5.22
CA VAL A 20 4.17 -36.49 -5.74
C VAL A 20 3.80 -35.20 -5.01
N ALA A 21 3.92 -35.18 -3.68
CA ALA A 21 3.68 -33.99 -2.87
C ALA A 21 4.64 -32.83 -3.22
N ALA A 22 5.90 -33.15 -3.52
CA ALA A 22 6.88 -32.15 -3.96
C ALA A 22 6.52 -31.52 -5.31
N VAL A 23 5.99 -32.32 -6.25
CA VAL A 23 5.56 -31.81 -7.57
C VAL A 23 4.30 -30.96 -7.46
N GLU A 24 3.34 -31.36 -6.63
CA GLU A 24 2.13 -30.58 -6.37
C GLU A 24 2.49 -29.22 -5.75
N LEU A 25 3.36 -29.20 -4.73
CA LEU A 25 3.85 -27.96 -4.14
C LEU A 25 4.61 -27.11 -5.15
N ALA A 26 5.43 -27.69 -6.02
CA ALA A 26 6.19 -26.96 -7.02
C ALA A 26 5.30 -26.21 -8.04
N ILE A 27 4.10 -26.72 -8.30
CA ILE A 27 3.12 -26.07 -9.19
C ILE A 27 2.28 -25.04 -8.43
N CYS A 28 1.88 -25.35 -7.18
CA CYS A 28 1.05 -24.45 -6.37
C CYS A 28 1.82 -23.24 -5.82
N LEU A 29 3.10 -23.42 -5.46
CA LEU A 29 3.90 -22.40 -4.79
C LEU A 29 4.10 -21.13 -5.63
N PRO A 30 4.41 -21.18 -6.94
CA PRO A 30 4.50 -19.98 -7.76
C PRO A 30 3.21 -19.15 -7.74
N VAL A 31 2.04 -19.79 -7.87
CA VAL A 31 0.75 -19.10 -7.85
C VAL A 31 0.51 -18.45 -6.48
N LEU A 32 0.71 -19.22 -5.40
CA LEU A 32 0.51 -18.72 -4.04
C LEU A 32 1.45 -17.56 -3.71
N VAL A 33 2.72 -17.64 -4.12
CA VAL A 33 3.69 -16.55 -3.95
C VAL A 33 3.28 -15.32 -4.74
N THR A 34 2.86 -15.46 -6.00
CA THR A 34 2.41 -14.30 -6.79
C THR A 34 1.17 -13.64 -6.19
N LEU A 35 0.22 -14.42 -5.67
CA LEU A 35 -0.96 -13.89 -4.98
C LEU A 35 -0.57 -13.15 -3.70
N MET A 36 0.34 -13.71 -2.90
CA MET A 36 0.84 -13.04 -1.70
C MET A 36 1.51 -11.71 -2.03
N LEU A 37 2.40 -11.69 -3.02
CA LEU A 37 3.08 -10.47 -3.46
C LEU A 37 2.08 -9.43 -4.00
N ALA A 38 1.08 -9.85 -4.79
CA ALA A 38 0.02 -8.97 -5.26
C ALA A 38 -0.81 -8.37 -4.11
N THR A 39 -1.15 -9.18 -3.09
CA THR A 39 -1.88 -8.67 -1.92
C THR A 39 -1.07 -7.68 -1.10
N ILE A 40 0.25 -7.90 -0.94
CA ILE A 40 1.13 -6.96 -0.25
C ILE A 40 1.14 -5.60 -0.95
N GLU A 41 1.32 -5.58 -2.28
CA GLU A 41 1.29 -4.32 -3.05
C GLU A 41 -0.08 -3.64 -3.00
N ALA A 42 -1.16 -4.41 -3.08
CA ALA A 42 -2.52 -3.86 -2.95
C ALA A 42 -2.71 -3.20 -1.58
N CYS A 43 -2.25 -3.83 -0.49
CA CYS A 43 -2.30 -3.26 0.84
C CYS A 43 -1.48 -1.97 0.94
N THR A 44 -0.28 -1.92 0.36
CA THR A 44 0.54 -0.70 0.29
C THR A 44 -0.19 0.42 -0.47
N MET A 45 -0.83 0.10 -1.60
CA MET A 45 -1.61 1.07 -2.36
C MET A 45 -2.78 1.62 -1.53
N TYR A 46 -3.48 0.75 -0.80
CA TYR A 46 -4.55 1.18 0.10
C TYR A 46 -4.03 2.05 1.25
N HIS A 47 -2.89 1.71 1.87
CA HIS A 47 -2.25 2.51 2.92
C HIS A 47 -1.98 3.94 2.44
N VAL A 48 -1.37 4.09 1.26
CA VAL A 48 -1.09 5.41 0.68
C VAL A 48 -2.40 6.16 0.39
N GLN A 49 -3.39 5.51 -0.23
CA GLN A 49 -4.67 6.18 -0.53
C GLN A 49 -5.45 6.62 0.72
N GLN A 50 -5.43 5.83 1.80
CA GLN A 50 -6.08 6.22 3.05
C GLN A 50 -5.33 7.38 3.71
N THR A 51 -4.00 7.31 3.73
CA THR A 51 -3.17 8.40 4.25
C THR A 51 -3.44 9.71 3.49
N LEU A 52 -3.38 9.71 2.16
CA LEU A 52 -3.69 10.89 1.34
C LEU A 52 -5.09 11.47 1.65
N LYS A 53 -6.09 10.60 1.88
CA LYS A 53 -7.45 11.04 2.24
C LYS A 53 -7.49 11.70 3.62
N ILE A 54 -6.83 11.10 4.61
CA ILE A 54 -6.74 11.67 5.97
C ILE A 54 -6.01 13.02 5.92
N THR A 55 -4.88 13.08 5.22
CA THR A 55 -4.12 14.32 5.01
C THR A 55 -4.97 15.41 4.36
N ALA A 56 -5.69 15.11 3.28
CA ALA A 56 -6.55 16.08 2.62
C ALA A 56 -7.65 16.61 3.56
N TYR A 57 -8.25 15.74 4.38
CA TYR A 57 -9.24 16.13 5.37
C TYR A 57 -8.65 17.04 6.46
N GLU A 58 -7.53 16.66 7.06
CA GLU A 58 -6.90 17.45 8.13
C GLU A 58 -6.34 18.77 7.59
N GLY A 59 -5.81 18.78 6.37
CA GLY A 59 -5.40 20.00 5.69
C GLY A 59 -6.55 20.96 5.47
N ALA A 60 -7.68 20.47 4.94
CA ALA A 60 -8.87 21.28 4.75
C ALA A 60 -9.40 21.82 6.09
N ARG A 61 -9.40 20.98 7.13
CA ARG A 61 -9.86 21.35 8.47
C ARG A 61 -9.01 22.46 9.09
N VAL A 62 -7.69 22.40 8.93
CA VAL A 62 -6.79 23.47 9.38
C VAL A 62 -7.01 24.74 8.56
N GLY A 63 -7.20 24.62 7.25
CA GLY A 63 -7.38 25.77 6.36
C GLY A 63 -8.71 26.52 6.55
N THR A 64 -9.77 25.85 7.03
CA THR A 64 -11.05 26.52 7.38
C THR A 64 -11.01 27.21 8.75
N VAL A 65 -9.89 27.17 9.48
CA VAL A 65 -9.78 27.92 10.75
C VAL A 65 -9.56 29.40 10.43
N PRO A 66 -10.26 30.34 11.09
CA PRO A 66 -10.06 31.76 10.88
C PRO A 66 -8.59 32.18 11.06
N GLY A 67 -8.04 32.84 10.04
CA GLY A 67 -6.65 33.29 10.01
C GLY A 67 -5.63 32.22 9.60
N ALA A 68 -6.07 31.04 9.16
CA ALA A 68 -5.19 30.05 8.56
C ALA A 68 -4.60 30.55 7.22
N THR A 69 -3.38 30.10 6.94
CA THR A 69 -2.63 30.39 5.72
C THR A 69 -2.25 29.09 5.01
N SER A 70 -1.82 29.19 3.76
CA SER A 70 -1.31 28.04 3.00
C SER A 70 -0.18 27.32 3.75
N THR A 71 0.73 28.06 4.40
CA THR A 71 1.82 27.49 5.20
C THR A 71 1.31 26.60 6.34
N ASN A 72 0.19 26.95 6.99
CA ASN A 72 -0.38 26.12 8.05
C ASN A 72 -0.90 24.79 7.51
N VAL A 73 -1.56 24.83 6.35
CA VAL A 73 -2.10 23.64 5.68
C VAL A 73 -0.96 22.76 5.17
N GLU A 74 0.03 23.32 4.49
CA GLU A 74 1.20 22.59 3.99
C GLU A 74 1.97 21.92 5.12
N PHE A 75 2.20 22.65 6.22
CA PHE A 75 2.88 22.11 7.40
C PHE A 75 2.12 20.94 8.02
N GLN A 76 0.79 21.09 8.22
CA GLN A 76 -0.02 20.01 8.77
C GLN A 76 -0.05 18.79 7.86
N CYS A 77 -0.22 19.01 6.56
CA CYS A 77 -0.26 17.93 5.57
C CYS A 77 1.10 17.20 5.49
N GLY A 78 2.20 17.95 5.47
CA GLY A 78 3.56 17.41 5.45
C GLY A 78 3.84 16.53 6.66
N ASN A 79 3.52 17.01 7.87
CA ASN A 79 3.71 16.22 9.10
C ASN A 79 2.97 14.87 9.04
N ILE A 80 1.71 14.85 8.60
CA ILE A 80 0.93 13.60 8.52
C ILE A 80 1.54 12.65 7.48
N LEU A 81 1.94 13.17 6.32
CA LEU A 81 2.52 12.35 5.25
C LEU A 81 3.88 11.78 5.64
N ASP A 82 4.72 12.60 6.26
CA ASP A 82 6.04 12.20 6.75
C ASP A 82 5.92 11.17 7.88
N ASP A 83 5.02 11.38 8.85
CA ASP A 83 4.76 10.43 9.95
C ASP A 83 4.25 9.08 9.44
N HIS A 84 3.51 9.08 8.33
CA HIS A 84 2.98 7.87 7.71
C HIS A 84 3.93 7.25 6.67
N GLY A 85 5.11 7.83 6.48
CA GLY A 85 6.14 7.36 5.57
C GLY A 85 5.79 7.48 4.08
N VAL A 86 4.89 8.41 3.72
CA VAL A 86 4.55 8.68 2.32
C VAL A 86 5.59 9.63 1.72
N SER A 87 6.21 9.23 0.61
CA SER A 87 7.25 9.98 -0.09
C SER A 87 6.76 10.50 -1.44
N GLY A 88 7.44 11.53 -1.98
CA GLY A 88 7.18 12.03 -3.34
C GLY A 88 5.78 12.64 -3.50
N TYR A 89 5.30 13.33 -2.46
CA TYR A 89 3.94 13.86 -2.43
C TYR A 89 3.85 15.32 -2.88
N ALA A 90 2.66 15.71 -3.31
CA ALA A 90 2.29 17.09 -3.62
C ALA A 90 0.93 17.42 -2.99
N ILE A 91 0.85 18.63 -2.43
CA ILE A 91 -0.36 19.19 -1.81
C ILE A 91 -0.79 20.38 -2.65
N THR A 92 -2.09 20.45 -2.95
CA THR A 92 -2.69 21.57 -3.66
C THR A 92 -3.99 21.98 -2.97
N MET A 93 -4.33 23.27 -3.07
CA MET A 93 -5.48 23.87 -2.43
C MET A 93 -6.29 24.66 -3.45
N ASP A 94 -7.61 24.66 -3.29
CA ASP A 94 -8.54 25.49 -4.04
C ASP A 94 -9.61 26.05 -3.09
N PRO A 95 -9.62 27.37 -2.81
CA PRO A 95 -8.67 28.38 -3.28
C PRO A 95 -7.23 28.13 -2.79
N ALA A 96 -6.25 28.63 -3.54
CA ALA A 96 -4.82 28.39 -3.27
C ALA A 96 -4.32 28.99 -1.95
N ASP A 97 -4.99 30.04 -1.46
CA ASP A 97 -4.73 30.63 -0.15
C ASP A 97 -6.01 30.58 0.71
N PRO A 98 -6.01 29.82 1.82
CA PRO A 98 -7.14 29.79 2.75
C PRO A 98 -7.52 31.16 3.32
N SER A 99 -6.60 32.15 3.35
CA SER A 99 -6.88 33.49 3.87
C SER A 99 -7.93 34.25 3.07
N THR A 100 -8.19 33.83 1.83
CA THR A 100 -9.19 34.46 0.95
C THR A 100 -10.61 33.90 1.12
N LEU A 101 -10.79 32.90 1.99
CA LEU A 101 -12.10 32.28 2.21
C LEU A 101 -13.07 33.23 2.91
N GLY A 102 -14.23 33.45 2.30
CA GLY A 102 -15.38 34.07 2.93
C GLY A 102 -16.17 33.08 3.78
N GLU A 103 -17.06 33.60 4.62
CA GLU A 103 -18.03 32.79 5.36
C GLU A 103 -18.93 32.04 4.38
N GLY A 104 -19.03 30.72 4.53
CA GLY A 104 -19.80 29.83 3.68
C GLY A 104 -19.09 29.31 2.43
N ASP A 105 -17.88 29.78 2.11
CA ASP A 105 -17.07 29.27 0.99
C ASP A 105 -16.54 27.86 1.28
N TYR A 106 -16.04 27.19 0.24
CA TYR A 106 -15.43 25.86 0.37
C TYR A 106 -13.93 25.93 0.15
N LEU A 107 -13.18 25.22 0.98
CA LEU A 107 -11.78 24.92 0.78
C LEU A 107 -11.62 23.46 0.38
N THR A 108 -11.06 23.23 -0.80
CA THR A 108 -10.67 21.90 -1.28
C THR A 108 -9.17 21.71 -1.13
N VAL A 109 -8.76 20.68 -0.40
CA VAL A 109 -7.37 20.26 -0.32
C VAL A 109 -7.21 18.94 -1.04
N THR A 110 -6.19 18.85 -1.88
CA THR A 110 -5.84 17.65 -2.64
C THR A 110 -4.42 17.22 -2.32
N ALA A 111 -4.26 15.99 -1.84
CA ALA A 111 -2.97 15.35 -1.61
C ALA A 111 -2.75 14.26 -2.67
N SER A 112 -1.54 14.21 -3.23
CA SER A 112 -1.16 13.20 -4.23
C SER A 112 0.25 12.68 -3.99
N ALA A 113 0.53 11.46 -4.43
CA ALA A 113 1.86 10.86 -4.40
C ALA A 113 1.99 9.81 -5.51
N ALA A 114 3.18 9.67 -6.09
CA ALA A 114 3.45 8.58 -7.01
C ALA A 114 3.53 7.25 -6.23
N PHE A 115 2.83 6.21 -6.70
CA PHE A 115 2.88 4.91 -6.04
C PHE A 115 4.29 4.29 -6.13
N ALA A 116 5.03 4.55 -7.21
CA ALA A 116 6.39 4.04 -7.40
C ALA A 116 7.34 4.46 -6.27
N ASP A 117 7.19 5.67 -5.73
CA ASP A 117 8.02 6.19 -4.62
C ASP A 117 7.68 5.55 -3.26
N ASN A 118 6.56 4.82 -3.20
CA ASN A 118 5.99 4.24 -1.98
C ASN A 118 5.81 2.72 -2.07
N ALA A 119 6.28 2.09 -3.15
CA ALA A 119 6.11 0.65 -3.39
C ALA A 119 7.06 -0.19 -2.53
N LEU A 120 6.61 -1.38 -2.10
CA LEU A 120 7.41 -2.26 -1.24
C LEU A 120 8.20 -3.31 -2.03
N ILE A 121 7.62 -3.85 -3.10
CA ILE A 121 8.24 -4.91 -3.93
C ILE A 121 8.52 -4.43 -5.36
N GLY A 122 8.79 -3.13 -5.53
CA GLY A 122 9.21 -2.54 -6.81
C GLY A 122 8.07 -2.12 -7.74
N GLY A 123 6.83 -2.10 -7.27
CA GLY A 123 5.71 -1.46 -7.97
C GLY A 123 5.22 -2.19 -9.22
N TRP A 124 5.49 -3.49 -9.36
CA TRP A 124 5.26 -4.25 -10.60
C TRP A 124 3.83 -4.15 -11.15
N PHE A 125 2.83 -4.00 -10.28
CA PHE A 125 1.42 -3.94 -10.70
C PHE A 125 0.88 -2.53 -10.91
N TYR A 126 1.51 -1.51 -10.31
CA TYR A 126 0.97 -0.15 -10.23
C TYR A 126 2.00 0.91 -10.64
N GLN A 127 3.00 0.52 -11.43
CA GLN A 127 4.07 1.40 -11.90
C GLN A 127 3.50 2.58 -12.68
N GLY A 128 3.99 3.79 -12.38
CA GLY A 128 3.55 5.02 -13.05
C GLY A 128 2.18 5.56 -12.61
N MET A 129 1.51 4.93 -11.65
CA MET A 129 0.27 5.47 -11.08
C MET A 129 0.56 6.58 -10.07
N THR A 130 -0.07 7.72 -10.26
CA THR A 130 -0.17 8.77 -9.23
C THR A 130 -1.47 8.61 -8.48
N LEU A 131 -1.37 8.40 -7.17
CA LEU A 131 -2.51 8.34 -6.27
C LEU A 131 -2.88 9.75 -5.87
N SER A 132 -4.17 10.09 -5.91
CA SER A 132 -4.67 11.42 -5.54
C SER A 132 -5.98 11.33 -4.76
N ARG A 133 -6.13 12.16 -3.73
CA ARG A 133 -7.34 12.30 -2.91
C ARG A 133 -7.60 13.75 -2.58
N SER A 134 -8.87 14.13 -2.67
CA SER A 134 -9.34 15.49 -2.42
C SER A 134 -10.47 15.48 -1.40
N VAL A 135 -10.50 16.49 -0.55
CA VAL A 135 -11.58 16.73 0.42
C VAL A 135 -11.92 18.21 0.40
N ALA A 136 -13.22 18.52 0.35
CA ALA A 136 -13.73 19.88 0.44
C ALA A 136 -14.46 20.07 1.77
N LEU A 137 -14.09 21.10 2.53
CA LEU A 137 -14.79 21.52 3.74
C LEU A 137 -15.32 22.93 3.58
N ARG A 138 -16.46 23.19 4.20
CA ARG A 138 -17.08 24.51 4.21
C ARG A 138 -16.43 25.34 5.33
N ASN A 139 -16.16 26.61 5.03
CA ASN A 139 -15.77 27.61 5.99
C ASN A 139 -17.06 28.12 6.68
N ASP A 140 -17.14 27.95 7.99
CA ASP A 140 -18.30 28.34 8.81
C ASP A 140 -18.05 29.67 9.54
#